data_AF-A0A8S9W5Q7-F1
#
_entry.id   AF-A0A8S9W5Q7-F1
#
_cell.length_a   1.000
_cell.length_b   1.000
_cell.length_c   1.000
_cell.angle_alpha   90.00
_cell.angle_beta   90.00
_cell.angle_gamma   90.00
#
_symmetry.space_group_name_H-M   'P 1'
#
loop_
_entity.id
_entity.type
_entity.pdbx_description
1 polymer ?
#
loop_
_entity_poly.entity_id
_entity_poly.type
_entity_poly.pdbx_seq_one_letter_code
_entity_poly.pdbx_strand_id
1 'polypeptide(L)' 'MKDKNGNIIQICDPVKVLWAYDKREYKGKVVDVKGNIALITALKYFVYINKPERLLKIPVQPSF' A
#
# COMPACT_ATOMS: atom_id res chain seq x y z
N MET A 1 -2.52 9.71 -1.40
CA MET A 1 -3.57 9.07 -0.57
C MET A 1 -3.10 8.89 0.88
N LYS A 2 -3.99 8.51 1.79
CA LYS A 2 -3.65 8.08 3.16
C LYS A 2 -3.98 6.60 3.35
N ASP A 3 -3.30 5.93 4.28
CA ASP A 3 -3.57 4.56 4.70
C ASP A 3 -4.68 4.49 5.78
N LYS A 4 -4.99 3.29 6.28
CA LYS A 4 -6.02 3.08 7.31
C LYS A 4 -5.76 3.80 8.64
N ASN A 5 -4.52 4.17 8.91
CA ASN A 5 -4.09 4.88 10.12
C ASN A 5 -3.87 6.39 9.86
N GLY A 6 -4.22 6.89 8.66
CA GLY A 6 -4.02 8.29 8.29
C GLY A 6 -2.60 8.64 7.84
N ASN A 7 -1.69 7.66 7.71
CA ASN A 7 -0.34 7.90 7.23
C ASN A 7 -0.37 8.27 5.76
N ILE A 8 0.43 9.27 5.37
CA ILE A 8 0.57 9.66 3.97
C ILE A 8 1.33 8.57 3.22
N ILE A 9 0.74 8.11 2.13
CA ILE A 9 1.32 7.15 1.20
C ILE A 9 1.98 7.89 0.04
N GLN A 10 3.24 7.57 -0.20
CA GLN A 10 4.09 8.12 -1.26
C GLN A 10 4.63 7.00 -2.16
N ILE A 11 5.06 7.38 -3.36
CA ILE A 11 5.74 6.48 -4.28
C ILE A 11 6.97 5.87 -3.57
N CYS A 12 7.24 4.60 -3.86
CA CYS A 12 8.28 3.78 -3.24
C CYS A 12 8.06 3.36 -1.79
N ASP A 13 7.00 3.80 -1.10
CA ASP A 13 6.71 3.33 0.24
C ASP A 13 6.48 1.80 0.25
N PRO A 14 7.07 1.07 1.22
CA PRO A 14 6.67 -0.30 1.50
C PRO A 14 5.31 -0.29 2.22
N VAL A 15 4.43 -1.18 1.77
CA VAL A 15 3.05 -1.24 2.25
C VAL A 15 2.61 -2.69 2.48
N LYS A 16 1.61 -2.88 3.33
CA LYS A 16 0.77 -4.08 3.33
C LYS A 16 -0.57 -3.74 2.71
N VAL A 17 -1.08 -4.63 1.87
CA VAL A 17 -2.39 -4.50 1.22
C VAL A 17 -3.26 -5.69 1.58
N LEU A 18 -4.48 -5.40 2.03
CA LEU A 18 -5.49 -6.40 2.35
C LEU A 18 -6.20 -6.85 1.06
N TRP A 19 -5.99 -8.09 0.66
CA TRP A 19 -6.64 -8.65 -0.53
C TRP A 19 -8.13 -8.91 -0.29
N ALA A 20 -8.95 -8.59 -1.29
CA ALA A 20 -10.41 -8.68 -1.15
C ALA A 20 -10.90 -10.12 -1.15
N TYR A 21 -10.23 -10.98 -1.93
CA TYR A 21 -10.60 -12.36 -2.19
C TYR A 21 -10.42 -13.26 -0.97
N ASP A 22 -9.24 -13.24 -0.35
CA ASP A 22 -8.88 -14.14 0.75
C ASP A 22 -8.74 -13.44 2.11
N LYS A 23 -8.93 -12.12 2.16
CA LYS A 23 -8.77 -11.30 3.37
C LYS A 23 -7.38 -11.39 4.00
N ARG A 24 -6.34 -11.72 3.23
CA ARG A 24 -4.95 -11.75 3.70
C ARG A 24 -4.21 -10.46 3.37
N GLU A 25 -3.24 -10.12 4.21
CA GLU A 25 -2.34 -9.00 3.97
C GLU A 25 -1.10 -9.46 3.20
N TYR A 26 -0.79 -8.75 2.12
CA TYR A 26 0.39 -9.00 1.31
C TYR A 26 1.31 -7.78 1.31
N LYS A 27 2.62 -8.03 1.41
CA LYS A 27 3.63 -6.97 1.29
C LYS A 27 3.73 -6.53 -0.17
N GLY A 28 3.89 -5.23 -0.35
CA GLY A 28 4.08 -4.62 -1.65
C GLY A 28 4.82 -3.30 -1.59
N LYS A 29 4.96 -2.66 -2.74
CA LYS A 29 5.58 -1.35 -2.90
C LYS A 29 4.69 -0.45 -3.73
N VAL A 30 4.54 0.79 -3.31
CA VAL A 30 3.78 1.80 -4.04
C VAL A 30 4.58 2.21 -5.28
N VAL A 31 3.92 2.15 -6.44
CA VAL A 31 4.51 2.50 -7.74
C VAL A 31 4.03 3.87 -8.19
N ASP A 32 2.76 4.20 -7.96
CA ASP A 32 2.17 5.47 -8.33
C ASP A 32 1.03 5.85 -7.37
N VAL A 33 0.73 7.14 -7.28
CA VAL A 33 -0.38 7.69 -6.49
C VAL A 33 -1.04 8.83 -7.25
N LYS A 34 -2.31 8.64 -7.64
CA LYS A 34 -3.13 9.66 -8.30
C LYS A 34 -4.38 9.96 -7.47
N GLY A 35 -4.37 11.08 -6.76
CA GLY A 35 -5.44 11.47 -5.86
C GLY A 35 -5.63 10.47 -4.70
N ASN A 36 -6.79 9.81 -4.68
CA ASN A 36 -7.14 8.78 -3.70
C ASN A 36 -6.86 7.34 -4.16
N ILE A 37 -6.22 7.16 -5.33
CA ILE A 37 -5.85 5.85 -5.86
C ILE A 37 -4.34 5.66 -5.77
N ALA A 38 -3.88 4.52 -5.24
CA ALA A 38 -2.50 4.07 -5.39
C ALA A 38 -2.41 2.84 -6.28
N LEU A 39 -1.33 2.78 -7.05
CA LEU A 39 -0.88 1.59 -7.75
C LEU A 39 0.22 0.92 -6.91
N ILE A 40 0.05 -0.38 -6.64
CA ILE A 40 0.95 -1.15 -5.79
C ILE A 40 1.40 -2.40 -6.55
N THR A 41 2.66 -2.78 -6.37
CA THR A 41 3.16 -4.10 -6.76
C THR A 41 3.10 -5.05 -5.58
N ALA A 42 2.38 -6.16 -5.72
CA ALA A 42 2.26 -7.21 -4.69
C ALA A 42 1.95 -8.56 -5.34
N LEU A 43 2.54 -9.66 -4.83
CA LEU A 43 2.37 -11.01 -5.38
C LEU A 43 2.62 -11.14 -6.91
N LYS A 44 3.53 -10.34 -7.48
CA LYS A 44 3.78 -10.24 -8.93
C LYS A 44 2.64 -9.62 -9.76
N TYR A 45 1.65 -9.01 -9.11
CA TYR A 45 0.58 -8.24 -9.76
C TYR A 45 0.75 -6.74 -9.53
N PHE A 46 0.16 -5.97 -10.44
CA PHE A 46 -0.13 -4.56 -10.23
C PHE A 46 -1.57 -4.42 -9.73
N VAL A 47 -1.75 -3.69 -8.63
CA VAL A 47 -3.04 -3.56 -7.95
C VAL A 47 -3.36 -2.09 -7.72
N TYR A 48 -4.53 -1.68 -8.21
CA TYR A 48 -5.11 -0.39 -7.89
C TYR A 48 -5.88 -0.46 -6.59
N ILE A 49 -5.56 0.43 -5.65
CA ILE A 49 -6.24 0.57 -4.36
C ILE A 49 -6.81 1.98 -4.26
N ASN A 50 -8.14 2.06 -4.16
CA ASN A 50 -8.89 3.31 -3.93
C ASN A 50 -9.52 3.37 -2.52
N LYS A 51 -9.29 2.34 -1.70
CA LYS A 51 -9.85 2.14 -0.37
C LYS A 51 -8.73 2.19 0.69
N PRO A 52 -8.55 3.33 1.40
CA PRO A 52 -7.52 3.49 2.44
C PRO A 52 -7.50 2.38 3.47
N GLU A 53 -8.65 1.84 3.86
CA GLU A 53 -8.80 0.77 4.85
C GLU A 53 -8.12 -0.55 4.46
N ARG A 54 -7.81 -0.72 3.17
CA ARG A 54 -7.11 -1.90 2.63
C ARG A 54 -5.61 -1.69 2.51
N LEU A 55 -5.09 -0.55 2.94
CA LEU A 55 -3.70 -0.17 2.82
C LEU A 55 -3.12 0.18 4.19
N LEU A 56 -1.89 -0.26 4.43
CA LEU A 56 -1.13 0.06 5.63
C LEU A 56 0.32 0.35 5.25
N LYS A 57 0.81 1.55 5.58
CA LYS A 57 2.22 1.91 5.41
C LYS A 57 3.08 1.13 6.39
N ILE A 58 4.19 0.58 5.90
CA ILE A 58 5.20 -0.05 6.76
C ILE A 58 6.28 1.01 7.04
N PRO A 59 6.60 1.30 8.31
CA PRO A 59 7.72 2.17 8.61
C PRO A 59 9.02 1.50 8.13
N VAL A 60 9.83 2.25 7.39
CA VAL A 60 11.21 1.83 7.09
C VAL A 60 12.01 2.12 8.36
N GLN A 61 12.42 1.09 9.10
CA GLN A 61 13.43 1.31 10.12
C GLN A 61 14.73 1.70 9.40
N PRO A 62 15.32 2.87 9.70
CA PRO A 62 16.66 3.16 9.20
C PRO A 62 17.62 2.13 9.81
N SER A 63 18.27 1.35 8.96
CA SER A 63 19.43 0.55 9.33
C SER A 63 20.61 1.51 9.50
N PHE A 64 20.99 1.76 10.75
CA PHE A 64 22.25 2.43 11.12
C PHE A 64 23.40 1.44 11.10
#